data_AF-A0A523HV22-F1
#
_entry.id   AF-A0A523HV22-F1
#
_cell.length_a   1.000
_cell.length_b   1.000
_cell.length_c   1.000
_cell.angle_alpha   90.00
_cell.angle_beta   90.00
_cell.angle_gamma   90.00
#
_symmetry.space_group_name_H-M   'P 1'
#
loop_
_entity.id
_entity.type
_entity.pdbx_description
1 polymer ?
#
loop_
_entity_poly.entity_id
_entity_poly.type
_entity_poly.pdbx_seq_one_letter_code
_entity_poly.pdbx_strand_id
1 'polypeptide(L)'
;MQTSPTEISLELKPRARYDLIDVTQHISERVGDLFKGYRKALYCSFHTTAGYLEESQSAQLSQRMEPFIGAFQQLFPPEADYRHDQLQFRNELTEAQKRVEPRNADSHLVFISSGMKNCVTYENRPDRPVYFIDLDGLNGEKSRCRKTTILGYNEEQVVHKSRMSIPVSKHPIDSIKLSDSRHGFFDQLNQIVRDTDIEHGRVDIDLEADEQNVGLTVNEYETLLMKHDLAEVLHNPLKFMAQKGKHALAAPQLIPGKTLNYAKYDLVHVFNELMDKFGVSETVIEKFLSIFLRLPASRFLSMKRHISLLVSQNSETGYGEIVFGKYQSPILVQWQRAPKETRYFDVKVSKFN
;
A
#
# COMPACT_ATOMS: atom_id res chain seq x y z
N MET A 1 -9.60 -0.16 33.88
CA MET A 1 -8.78 1.08 33.92
C MET A 1 -8.68 1.58 32.49
N GLN A 2 -9.07 2.82 32.23
CA GLN A 2 -8.88 3.43 30.93
C GLN A 2 -7.39 3.81 30.83
N THR A 3 -6.61 2.97 30.14
CA THR A 3 -5.23 3.31 29.80
C THR A 3 -5.28 4.28 28.62
N SER A 4 -4.72 5.47 28.79
CA SER A 4 -4.52 6.42 27.70
C SER A 4 -3.85 5.73 26.52
N PRO A 5 -4.10 6.17 25.26
CA PRO A 5 -3.43 5.59 24.10
C PRO A 5 -1.92 5.58 24.27
N THR A 6 -1.27 4.48 23.88
CA THR A 6 0.19 4.36 23.92
C THR A 6 0.74 4.15 22.53
N GLU A 7 1.63 5.05 22.12
CA GLU A 7 2.36 4.96 20.87
C GLU A 7 3.78 4.42 21.08
N ILE A 8 4.22 3.50 20.22
CA ILE A 8 5.62 3.13 20.07
C ILE A 8 6.05 3.15 18.60
N SER A 9 7.32 3.45 18.36
CA SER A 9 7.96 3.29 17.05
C SER A 9 8.94 2.11 17.07
N LEU A 10 8.85 1.23 16.08
CA LEU A 10 9.77 0.12 15.85
C LEU A 10 10.62 0.36 14.61
N GLU A 11 11.89 -0.05 14.72
CA GLU A 11 12.78 -0.21 13.57
C GLU A 11 12.89 -1.70 13.26
N LEU A 12 12.63 -2.05 12.00
CA LEU A 12 12.66 -3.39 11.46
C LEU A 12 13.77 -3.49 10.42
N LYS A 13 14.44 -4.64 10.39
CA LYS A 13 15.51 -4.93 9.43
C LYS A 13 15.13 -6.15 8.60
N PRO A 14 14.65 -5.95 7.36
CA PRO A 14 14.35 -7.03 6.44
C PRO A 14 15.61 -7.84 6.12
N ARG A 15 15.46 -9.15 5.98
CA ARG A 15 16.53 -10.10 5.67
C ARG A 15 16.59 -10.49 4.19
N ALA A 16 15.53 -10.18 3.45
CA ALA A 16 15.38 -10.44 2.03
C ALA A 16 14.63 -9.29 1.33
N ARG A 17 14.65 -9.27 -0.02
CA ARG A 17 13.93 -8.25 -0.80
C ARG A 17 12.43 -8.34 -0.51
N TYR A 18 11.90 -9.55 -0.52
CA TYR A 18 10.59 -9.85 0.05
C TYR A 18 10.78 -10.42 1.45
N ASP A 19 10.13 -9.85 2.45
CA ASP A 19 10.21 -10.34 3.83
C ASP A 19 8.87 -10.18 4.57
N LEU A 20 8.58 -11.14 5.44
CA LEU A 20 7.41 -11.14 6.32
C LEU A 20 7.90 -11.04 7.76
N ILE A 21 7.76 -9.84 8.34
CA ILE A 21 8.30 -9.53 9.66
C ILE A 21 7.15 -9.55 10.68
N ASP A 22 7.21 -10.44 11.67
CA ASP A 22 6.23 -10.49 12.75
C ASP A 22 6.43 -9.33 13.73
N VAL A 23 5.58 -8.31 13.61
CA VAL A 23 5.62 -7.12 14.45
C VAL A 23 5.17 -7.43 15.88
N THR A 24 4.27 -8.41 16.08
CA THR A 24 3.80 -8.80 17.42
C THR A 24 4.96 -9.35 18.25
N GLN A 25 5.82 -10.16 17.64
CA GLN A 25 7.05 -10.64 18.27
C GLN A 25 7.97 -9.46 18.64
N HIS A 26 8.20 -8.53 17.71
CA HIS A 26 9.05 -7.35 17.97
C HIS A 26 8.51 -6.42 19.06
N ILE A 27 7.19 -6.25 19.17
CA ILE A 27 6.56 -5.50 20.27
C ILE A 27 6.90 -6.20 21.60
N SER A 28 6.68 -7.51 21.68
CA SER A 28 6.89 -8.29 22.90
C SER A 28 8.35 -8.27 23.34
N GLU A 29 9.29 -8.37 22.40
CA GLU A 29 10.74 -8.30 22.68
C GLU A 29 11.18 -6.91 23.17
N ARG A 30 10.58 -5.83 22.65
CA ARG A 30 11.02 -4.45 22.95
C ARG A 30 10.36 -3.86 24.18
N VAL A 31 9.06 -4.07 24.35
CA VAL A 31 8.25 -3.40 25.39
C VAL A 31 7.46 -4.38 26.27
N GLY A 32 7.67 -5.69 26.09
CA GLY A 32 7.03 -6.72 26.90
C GLY A 32 5.51 -6.67 26.82
N ASP A 33 4.88 -6.66 27.99
CA ASP A 33 3.44 -6.76 28.14
C ASP A 33 2.69 -5.43 28.00
N LEU A 34 3.39 -4.34 27.64
CA LEU A 34 2.82 -2.98 27.54
C LEU A 34 1.52 -2.95 26.72
N PHE A 35 1.48 -3.68 25.62
CA PHE A 35 0.32 -3.70 24.73
C PHE A 35 -0.80 -4.63 25.19
N LYS A 36 -0.60 -5.55 26.16
CA LYS A 36 -1.63 -6.51 26.57
C LYS A 36 -2.90 -5.87 27.15
N GLY A 37 -2.80 -4.63 27.65
CA GLY A 37 -3.92 -3.90 28.25
C GLY A 37 -4.88 -3.26 27.25
N TYR A 38 -4.52 -3.17 25.97
CA TYR A 38 -5.33 -2.51 24.95
C TYR A 38 -6.27 -3.46 24.23
N ARG A 39 -7.47 -2.97 23.85
CA ARG A 39 -8.41 -3.74 23.02
C ARG A 39 -8.04 -3.75 21.55
N LYS A 40 -7.49 -2.64 21.05
CA LYS A 40 -7.14 -2.47 19.63
C LYS A 40 -5.73 -1.92 19.49
N ALA A 41 -5.11 -2.25 18.36
CA ALA A 41 -3.85 -1.68 17.95
C ALA A 41 -3.94 -1.19 16.51
N LEU A 42 -3.53 0.06 16.28
CA LEU A 42 -3.31 0.62 14.95
C LEU A 42 -1.84 0.48 14.59
N TYR A 43 -1.56 -0.01 13.38
CA TYR A 43 -0.23 -0.21 12.84
C TYR A 43 -0.05 0.72 11.62
N CYS A 44 1.00 1.54 11.63
CA CYS A 44 1.27 2.53 10.59
C CYS A 44 2.70 2.41 10.04
N SER A 45 2.80 2.00 8.78
CA SER A 45 4.02 1.98 7.97
C SER A 45 4.31 3.34 7.35
N PHE A 46 5.59 3.71 7.32
CA PHE A 46 6.09 4.94 6.71
C PHE A 46 6.79 4.69 5.36
N HIS A 47 6.50 3.57 4.69
CA HIS A 47 7.17 3.15 3.44
C HIS A 47 6.19 3.00 2.29
N THR A 48 6.70 3.18 1.07
CA THR A 48 5.94 3.13 -0.18
C THR A 48 5.94 1.72 -0.81
N THR A 49 6.83 0.85 -0.35
CA THR A 49 7.00 -0.54 -0.78
C THR A 49 6.89 -1.55 0.37
N ALA A 50 6.42 -1.10 1.55
CA ALA A 50 6.25 -1.98 2.70
C ALA A 50 5.09 -1.51 3.58
N GLY A 51 4.35 -2.45 4.16
CA GLY A 51 3.16 -2.14 4.96
C GLY A 51 2.39 -3.37 5.37
N TYR A 52 1.08 -3.27 5.44
CA TYR A 52 0.22 -4.26 6.07
C TYR A 52 -0.95 -4.67 5.18
N LEU A 53 -1.50 -5.85 5.45
CA LEU A 53 -2.84 -6.23 5.00
C LEU A 53 -3.87 -5.90 6.09
N GLU A 54 -5.13 -5.71 5.72
CA GLU A 54 -6.23 -5.56 6.68
C GLU A 54 -6.42 -6.86 7.49
N GLU A 55 -6.87 -6.76 8.74
CA GLU A 55 -6.99 -7.92 9.65
C GLU A 55 -7.79 -9.07 9.03
N SER A 56 -8.92 -8.78 8.39
CA SER A 56 -9.75 -9.80 7.74
C SER A 56 -9.02 -10.52 6.60
N GLN A 57 -8.26 -9.77 5.80
CA GLN A 57 -7.47 -10.30 4.69
C GLN A 57 -6.28 -11.10 5.21
N SER A 58 -5.57 -10.59 6.22
CA SER A 58 -4.46 -11.27 6.89
C SER A 58 -4.92 -12.59 7.53
N ALA A 59 -6.05 -12.57 8.24
CA ALA A 59 -6.63 -13.77 8.86
C ALA A 59 -7.01 -14.84 7.83
N GLN A 60 -7.58 -14.43 6.69
CA GLN A 60 -7.90 -15.33 5.58
C GLN A 60 -6.66 -15.91 4.89
N LEU A 61 -5.54 -15.17 4.90
CA LEU A 61 -4.30 -15.52 4.21
C LEU A 61 -3.19 -16.03 5.14
N SER A 62 -3.46 -16.29 6.42
CA SER A 62 -2.43 -16.59 7.44
C SER A 62 -1.38 -17.63 7.01
N GLN A 63 -1.77 -18.67 6.28
CA GLN A 63 -0.86 -19.70 5.73
C GLN A 63 -0.57 -19.54 4.22
N ARG A 64 -1.19 -18.56 3.56
CA ARG A 64 -1.17 -18.35 2.10
C ARG A 64 -0.65 -16.97 1.70
N MET A 65 -0.08 -16.21 2.63
CA MET A 65 0.36 -14.84 2.40
C MET A 65 1.52 -14.76 1.41
N GLU A 66 2.51 -15.65 1.53
CA GLU A 66 3.62 -15.72 0.57
C GLU A 66 3.11 -16.06 -0.85
N PRO A 67 2.31 -17.14 -1.08
CA PRO A 67 1.70 -17.36 -2.39
C PRO A 67 0.86 -16.19 -2.90
N PHE A 68 0.11 -15.54 -2.02
CA PHE A 68 -0.74 -14.41 -2.37
C PHE A 68 0.07 -13.22 -2.89
N ILE A 69 1.12 -12.80 -2.16
CA ILE A 69 1.99 -11.72 -2.62
C ILE A 69 2.83 -12.16 -3.83
N GLY A 70 3.30 -13.40 -3.85
CA GLY A 70 4.07 -13.97 -4.94
C GLY A 70 3.32 -13.93 -6.27
N ALA A 71 2.00 -14.12 -6.27
CA ALA A 71 1.17 -13.96 -7.47
C ALA A 71 1.27 -12.53 -8.05
N PHE A 72 1.25 -11.49 -7.21
CA PHE A 72 1.43 -10.11 -7.68
C PHE A 72 2.87 -9.83 -8.12
N GLN A 73 3.87 -10.38 -7.44
CA GLN A 73 5.28 -10.26 -7.87
C GLN A 73 5.55 -10.91 -9.22
N GLN A 74 4.78 -11.93 -9.59
CA GLN A 74 4.85 -12.52 -10.93
C GLN A 74 4.15 -11.65 -11.99
N LEU A 75 3.11 -10.91 -11.61
CA LEU A 75 2.47 -9.92 -12.49
C LEU A 75 3.38 -8.71 -12.71
N PHE A 76 4.15 -8.34 -11.70
CA PHE A 76 5.11 -7.23 -11.72
C PHE A 76 6.53 -7.78 -11.45
N PRO A 77 7.15 -8.47 -12.42
CA PRO A 77 8.48 -9.02 -12.21
C PRO A 77 9.51 -7.90 -12.02
N PRO A 78 10.52 -8.09 -11.17
CA PRO A 78 11.59 -7.10 -11.01
C PRO A 78 12.35 -6.91 -12.32
N GLU A 79 12.96 -5.73 -12.49
CA GLU A 79 13.81 -5.38 -13.64
C GLU A 79 13.12 -5.47 -15.02
N ALA A 80 11.81 -5.35 -15.07
CA ALA A 80 11.06 -5.47 -16.32
C ALA A 80 11.02 -4.18 -17.17
N ASP A 81 12.08 -3.37 -17.15
CA ASP A 81 12.18 -2.10 -17.88
C ASP A 81 11.03 -1.12 -17.54
N TYR A 82 10.73 -0.97 -16.25
CA TYR A 82 9.77 0.04 -15.78
C TYR A 82 10.30 1.45 -16.02
N ARG A 83 9.40 2.39 -16.33
CA ARG A 83 9.80 3.79 -16.55
C ARG A 83 10.32 4.41 -15.26
N HIS A 84 9.71 4.11 -14.13
CA HIS A 84 10.18 4.53 -12.81
C HIS A 84 11.64 4.14 -12.54
N ASP A 85 12.10 3.00 -13.07
CA ASP A 85 13.46 2.52 -12.88
C ASP A 85 14.48 3.13 -13.86
N GLN A 86 14.01 3.92 -14.84
CA GLN A 86 14.85 4.66 -15.79
C GLN A 86 15.33 5.98 -15.18
N LEU A 87 16.24 5.88 -14.20
CA LEU A 87 16.72 6.99 -13.36
C LEU A 87 17.25 8.20 -14.14
N GLN A 88 17.69 8.02 -15.39
CA GLN A 88 18.08 9.13 -16.27
C GLN A 88 16.94 10.12 -16.57
N PHE A 89 15.69 9.69 -16.46
CA PHE A 89 14.50 10.51 -16.69
C PHE A 89 13.89 11.08 -15.40
N ARG A 90 14.43 10.74 -14.22
CA ARG A 90 14.00 11.26 -12.92
C ARG A 90 14.67 12.60 -12.62
N ASN A 91 14.05 13.68 -13.09
CA ASN A 91 14.58 15.06 -12.99
C ASN A 91 14.54 15.63 -11.56
N GLU A 92 13.74 15.03 -10.69
CA GLU A 92 13.64 15.38 -9.27
C GLU A 92 14.81 14.85 -8.43
N LEU A 93 15.61 13.93 -8.97
CA LEU A 93 16.79 13.38 -8.32
C LEU A 93 18.06 14.07 -8.79
N THR A 94 18.93 14.39 -7.84
CA THR A 94 20.32 14.77 -8.13
C THR A 94 21.11 13.57 -8.68
N GLU A 95 22.20 13.82 -9.39
CA GLU A 95 23.08 12.74 -9.89
C GLU A 95 23.64 11.84 -8.77
N ALA A 96 23.83 12.38 -7.56
CA ALA A 96 24.23 11.59 -6.40
C ALA A 96 23.10 10.67 -5.93
N GLN A 97 21.85 11.16 -5.89
CA GLN A 97 20.68 10.35 -5.53
C GLN A 97 20.42 9.25 -6.56
N LYS A 98 20.51 9.56 -7.87
CA LYS A 98 20.34 8.57 -8.95
C LYS A 98 21.30 7.38 -8.86
N ARG A 99 22.46 7.52 -8.21
CA ARG A 99 23.41 6.40 -8.06
C ARG A 99 23.01 5.41 -6.98
N VAL A 100 22.18 5.81 -6.03
CA VAL A 100 21.80 5.02 -4.86
C VAL A 100 20.31 4.69 -4.82
N GLU A 101 19.53 5.29 -5.72
CA GLU A 101 18.10 5.06 -5.83
C GLU A 101 17.81 3.58 -6.18
N PRO A 102 16.95 2.91 -5.41
CA PRO A 102 16.56 1.54 -5.72
C PRO A 102 15.70 1.48 -6.99
N ARG A 103 15.83 0.38 -7.74
CA ARG A 103 14.95 0.04 -8.86
C ARG A 103 13.87 -0.91 -8.36
N ASN A 104 12.75 -0.35 -7.95
CA ASN A 104 11.71 -1.04 -7.18
C ASN A 104 10.29 -0.71 -7.67
N ALA A 105 10.14 -0.26 -8.93
CA ALA A 105 8.83 0.00 -9.52
C ALA A 105 7.87 -1.19 -9.38
N ASP A 106 8.40 -2.42 -9.52
CA ASP A 106 7.68 -3.66 -9.25
C ASP A 106 7.07 -3.69 -7.84
N SER A 107 7.87 -3.36 -6.82
CA SER A 107 7.44 -3.36 -5.42
C SER A 107 6.34 -2.33 -5.15
N HIS A 108 6.43 -1.15 -5.78
CA HIS A 108 5.36 -0.14 -5.73
C HIS A 108 4.06 -0.67 -6.34
N LEU A 109 4.14 -1.27 -7.53
CA LEU A 109 2.98 -1.83 -8.21
C LEU A 109 2.37 -2.99 -7.42
N VAL A 110 3.18 -3.89 -6.85
CA VAL A 110 2.70 -4.97 -5.97
C VAL A 110 1.99 -4.41 -4.75
N PHE A 111 2.55 -3.39 -4.09
CA PHE A 111 1.93 -2.74 -2.94
C PHE A 111 0.52 -2.22 -3.28
N ILE A 112 0.43 -1.43 -4.36
CA ILE A 112 -0.82 -0.82 -4.81
C ILE A 112 -1.85 -1.89 -5.22
N SER A 113 -1.39 -2.92 -5.94
CA SER A 113 -2.27 -3.90 -6.58
C SER A 113 -2.79 -4.99 -5.64
N SER A 114 -2.00 -5.35 -4.62
CA SER A 114 -2.34 -6.41 -3.66
C SER A 114 -3.29 -5.95 -2.56
N GLY A 115 -3.59 -4.65 -2.52
CA GLY A 115 -4.45 -4.05 -1.50
C GLY A 115 -3.75 -3.86 -0.16
N MET A 116 -2.41 -3.81 -0.15
CA MET A 116 -1.66 -3.41 1.03
C MET A 116 -1.98 -1.96 1.41
N LYS A 117 -1.88 -1.68 2.72
CA LYS A 117 -2.15 -0.38 3.32
C LYS A 117 -0.96 0.06 4.16
N ASN A 118 -0.74 1.36 4.22
CA ASN A 118 0.20 1.95 5.17
C ASN A 118 -0.34 1.87 6.60
N CYS A 119 -1.66 2.06 6.79
CA CYS A 119 -2.28 2.15 8.10
C CYS A 119 -3.45 1.15 8.24
N VAL A 120 -3.44 0.32 9.28
CA VAL A 120 -4.44 -0.71 9.54
C VAL A 120 -4.75 -0.81 11.04
N THR A 121 -5.95 -1.26 11.38
CA THR A 121 -6.36 -1.56 12.76
C THR A 121 -6.62 -3.04 12.91
N TYR A 122 -6.15 -3.61 14.02
CA TYR A 122 -6.41 -4.98 14.42
C TYR A 122 -7.05 -4.99 15.81
N GLU A 123 -7.91 -5.97 16.06
CA GLU A 123 -8.18 -6.39 17.43
C GLU A 123 -6.86 -6.85 18.06
N ASN A 124 -6.51 -6.27 19.21
CA ASN A 124 -5.22 -6.52 19.83
C ASN A 124 -5.21 -7.90 20.48
N ARG A 125 -4.54 -8.85 19.82
CA ARG A 125 -4.38 -10.23 20.26
C ARG A 125 -2.88 -10.55 20.29
N PRO A 126 -2.22 -10.41 21.46
CA PRO A 126 -0.78 -10.63 21.59
C PRO A 126 -0.31 -12.04 21.20
N ASP A 127 -1.22 -13.01 21.15
CA ASP A 127 -0.98 -14.39 20.70
C ASP A 127 -1.04 -14.56 19.18
N ARG A 128 -1.44 -13.52 18.43
CA ARG A 128 -1.57 -13.58 16.96
C ARG A 128 -0.56 -12.67 16.28
N PRO A 129 0.14 -13.19 15.25
CA PRO A 129 1.12 -12.40 14.53
C PRO A 129 0.44 -11.33 13.68
N VAL A 130 1.03 -10.14 13.67
CA VAL A 130 0.73 -9.08 12.70
C VAL A 130 1.97 -8.89 11.84
N TYR A 131 1.85 -9.21 10.56
CA TYR A 131 2.99 -9.19 9.65
C TYR A 131 3.14 -7.84 8.95
N PHE A 132 4.31 -7.24 9.11
CA PHE A 132 4.81 -6.18 8.25
C PHE A 132 5.43 -6.83 7.01
N ILE A 133 4.86 -6.55 5.85
CA ILE A 133 5.26 -7.11 4.57
C ILE A 133 6.18 -6.11 3.89
N ASP A 134 7.42 -6.50 3.64
CA ASP A 134 8.38 -5.71 2.86
C ASP A 134 8.51 -6.30 1.45
N LEU A 135 8.42 -5.46 0.43
CA LEU A 135 8.54 -5.86 -0.97
C LEU A 135 9.87 -5.40 -1.58
N ASP A 136 10.67 -4.63 -0.85
CA ASP A 136 11.93 -4.05 -1.30
C ASP A 136 12.94 -3.94 -0.15
N GLY A 137 13.06 -4.98 0.67
CA GLY A 137 13.80 -4.97 1.93
C GLY A 137 15.32 -4.87 1.79
N LEU A 138 15.87 -5.16 0.61
CA LEU A 138 17.29 -5.09 0.29
C LEU A 138 17.52 -4.12 -0.89
N ASN A 139 18.60 -3.34 -0.83
CA ASN A 139 19.13 -2.61 -1.99
C ASN A 139 20.53 -3.15 -2.30
N GLY A 140 20.64 -4.00 -3.33
CA GLY A 140 21.81 -4.85 -3.54
C GLY A 140 22.01 -5.79 -2.35
N GLU A 141 23.21 -5.77 -1.76
CA GLU A 141 23.53 -6.57 -0.57
C GLU A 141 23.15 -5.88 0.76
N LYS A 142 22.68 -4.63 0.72
CA LYS A 142 22.40 -3.85 1.93
C LYS A 142 20.95 -3.99 2.36
N SER A 143 20.76 -4.46 3.58
CA SER A 143 19.45 -4.42 4.25
C SER A 143 19.01 -2.99 4.51
N ARG A 144 17.74 -2.69 4.20
CA ARG A 144 17.12 -1.40 4.47
C ARG A 144 16.65 -1.33 5.92
N CYS A 145 16.48 -0.13 6.46
CA CYS A 145 15.86 0.07 7.76
C CYS A 145 14.42 0.53 7.56
N ARG A 146 13.47 -0.14 8.22
CA ARG A 146 12.05 0.18 8.15
C ARG A 146 11.54 0.68 9.48
N LYS A 147 10.93 1.86 9.48
CA LYS A 147 10.15 2.36 10.60
C LYS A 147 8.68 1.98 10.49
N THR A 148 8.07 1.55 11.58
CA THR A 148 6.61 1.48 11.74
C THR A 148 6.21 2.00 13.13
N THR A 149 5.04 2.61 13.23
CA THR A 149 4.43 3.01 14.50
C THR A 149 3.29 2.05 14.85
N ILE A 150 3.14 1.77 16.14
CA ILE A 150 2.02 1.02 16.70
C ILE A 150 1.39 1.86 17.81
N LEU A 151 0.08 2.02 17.75
CA LEU A 151 -0.73 2.79 18.69
C LEU A 151 -1.79 1.90 19.32
N GLY A 152 -1.65 1.61 20.60
CA GLY A 152 -2.59 0.82 21.39
C GLY A 152 -3.66 1.73 21.98
N TYR A 153 -4.93 1.33 21.87
CA TYR A 153 -6.06 2.10 22.38
C TYR A 153 -7.26 1.20 22.72
N ASN A 154 -8.23 1.73 23.47
CA ASN A 154 -9.38 0.96 23.95
C ASN A 154 -10.68 1.36 23.28
N GLU A 155 -10.83 2.66 22.99
CA GLU A 155 -12.04 3.22 22.41
C GLU A 155 -11.71 4.17 21.27
N GLU A 156 -12.58 4.20 20.27
CA GLU A 156 -12.50 5.12 19.14
C GLU A 156 -13.78 5.95 19.12
N GLN A 157 -13.63 7.27 19.19
CA GLN A 157 -14.72 8.21 19.13
C GLN A 157 -14.59 9.04 17.86
N VAL A 158 -15.61 9.02 17.00
CA VAL A 158 -15.69 9.94 15.86
C VAL A 158 -15.98 11.34 16.36
N VAL A 159 -15.06 12.27 16.12
CA VAL A 159 -15.16 13.67 16.57
C VAL A 159 -15.52 14.62 15.43
N HIS A 160 -15.30 14.23 14.19
CA HIS A 160 -15.69 15.03 13.02
C HIS A 160 -16.08 14.14 11.84
N LYS A 161 -17.05 14.63 11.06
CA LYS A 161 -17.41 14.09 9.74
C LYS A 161 -17.63 15.24 8.78
N SER A 162 -17.07 15.15 7.58
CA SER A 162 -17.32 16.12 6.53
C SER A 162 -17.27 15.47 5.16
N ARG A 163 -17.94 16.12 4.21
CA ARG A 163 -17.84 15.80 2.80
C ARG A 163 -16.84 16.74 2.15
N MET A 164 -15.90 16.19 1.39
CA MET A 164 -14.88 16.95 0.69
C MET A 164 -14.84 16.56 -0.78
N SER A 165 -14.22 17.38 -1.61
CA SER A 165 -14.13 17.12 -3.05
C SER A 165 -12.82 17.62 -3.62
N ILE A 166 -12.37 16.98 -4.69
CA ILE A 166 -11.18 17.41 -5.43
C ILE A 166 -11.51 17.55 -6.92
N PRO A 167 -11.09 18.63 -7.59
CA PRO A 167 -11.18 18.72 -9.05
C PRO A 167 -10.23 17.70 -9.68
N VAL A 168 -10.68 17.05 -10.76
CA VAL A 168 -9.90 16.05 -11.50
C VAL A 168 -9.86 16.39 -12.99
N SER A 169 -8.83 15.96 -13.69
CA SER A 169 -8.74 16.24 -15.12
C SER A 169 -9.79 15.48 -15.94
N LYS A 170 -9.98 15.92 -17.19
CA LYS A 170 -10.82 15.23 -18.19
C LYS A 170 -10.23 13.90 -18.66
N HIS A 171 -8.97 13.63 -18.37
CA HIS A 171 -8.31 12.40 -18.82
C HIS A 171 -8.90 11.18 -18.11
N PRO A 172 -9.17 10.09 -18.84
CA PRO A 172 -9.78 8.92 -18.25
C PRO A 172 -8.87 8.25 -17.21
N ILE A 173 -7.56 8.20 -17.48
CA ILE A 173 -6.56 7.70 -16.55
C ILE A 173 -5.78 8.91 -16.02
N ASP A 174 -5.83 9.10 -14.71
CA ASP A 174 -5.14 10.19 -14.03
C ASP A 174 -4.84 9.82 -12.58
N SER A 175 -3.84 10.47 -12.01
CA SER A 175 -3.41 10.30 -10.62
C SER A 175 -3.26 11.67 -9.98
N ILE A 176 -3.81 11.86 -8.79
CA ILE A 176 -3.80 13.14 -8.10
C ILE A 176 -3.25 12.95 -6.69
N LYS A 177 -2.20 13.72 -6.38
CA LYS A 177 -1.65 13.84 -5.04
C LYS A 177 -2.61 14.65 -4.18
N LEU A 178 -3.26 14.02 -3.20
CA LEU A 178 -4.22 14.71 -2.31
C LEU A 178 -3.55 15.73 -1.39
N SER A 179 -2.25 15.57 -1.13
CA SER A 179 -1.43 16.49 -0.33
C SER A 179 -0.88 17.68 -1.12
N ASP A 180 -1.28 17.85 -2.38
CA ASP A 180 -0.92 19.04 -3.16
C ASP A 180 -1.75 20.25 -2.70
N SER A 181 -1.08 21.30 -2.22
CA SER A 181 -1.71 22.50 -1.69
C SER A 181 -2.57 23.25 -2.71
N ARG A 182 -2.32 23.06 -4.02
CA ARG A 182 -3.14 23.63 -5.08
C ARG A 182 -4.60 23.17 -5.04
N HIS A 183 -4.86 22.02 -4.42
CA HIS A 183 -6.20 21.48 -4.26
C HIS A 183 -6.85 21.85 -2.92
N GLY A 184 -6.09 22.35 -1.94
CA GLY A 184 -6.58 22.71 -0.60
C GLY A 184 -7.13 21.55 0.24
N PHE A 185 -7.19 20.33 -0.29
CA PHE A 185 -7.79 19.17 0.36
C PHE A 185 -7.09 18.83 1.68
N PHE A 186 -5.76 18.72 1.66
CA PHE A 186 -5.00 18.41 2.86
C PHE A 186 -4.88 19.58 3.84
N ASP A 187 -4.90 20.82 3.33
CA ASP A 187 -4.91 22.00 4.19
C ASP A 187 -6.19 22.04 5.03
N GLN A 188 -7.34 21.72 4.41
CA GLN A 188 -8.60 21.56 5.10
C GLN A 188 -8.57 20.38 6.10
N LEU A 189 -7.98 19.24 5.76
CA LEU A 189 -7.82 18.12 6.71
C LEU A 189 -6.98 18.49 7.92
N ASN A 190 -5.85 19.15 7.71
CA ASN A 190 -4.98 19.61 8.79
C ASN A 190 -5.69 20.63 9.69
N GLN A 191 -6.51 21.52 9.11
CA GLN A 191 -7.32 22.44 9.89
C GLN A 191 -8.36 21.70 10.74
N ILE A 192 -9.07 20.71 10.17
CA ILE A 192 -10.03 19.88 10.92
C ILE A 192 -9.33 19.18 12.09
N VAL A 193 -8.16 18.57 11.87
CA VAL A 193 -7.41 17.87 12.93
C VAL A 193 -7.05 18.84 14.06
N ARG A 194 -6.55 20.04 13.73
CA ARG A 194 -6.23 21.09 14.72
C ARG A 194 -7.46 21.53 15.50
N ASP A 195 -8.59 21.75 14.83
CA ASP A 195 -9.82 22.23 15.47
C ASP A 195 -10.46 21.17 16.39
N THR A 196 -10.16 19.88 16.15
CA THR A 196 -10.68 18.77 16.96
C THR A 196 -9.85 18.47 18.21
N ASP A 197 -8.70 19.13 18.41
CA ASP A 197 -7.80 18.94 19.56
C ASP A 197 -7.51 17.47 19.89
N ILE A 198 -7.24 16.69 18.85
CA ILE A 198 -6.87 15.28 18.99
C ILE A 198 -5.36 15.15 19.14
N GLU A 199 -4.91 14.35 20.11
CA GLU A 199 -3.50 14.00 20.26
C GLU A 199 -3.19 12.71 19.48
N HIS A 200 -4.03 11.70 19.66
CA HIS A 200 -3.90 10.38 19.05
C HIS A 200 -5.21 9.97 18.40
N GLY A 201 -5.14 9.50 17.16
CA GLY A 201 -6.34 9.19 16.40
C GLY A 201 -6.08 8.77 14.97
N ARG A 202 -7.08 8.94 14.12
CA ARG A 202 -6.93 8.75 12.68
C ARG A 202 -7.86 9.64 11.88
N VAL A 203 -7.45 9.88 10.63
CA VAL A 203 -8.30 10.41 9.57
C VAL A 203 -8.59 9.28 8.60
N ASP A 204 -9.87 8.92 8.45
CA ASP A 204 -10.35 8.04 7.39
C ASP A 204 -10.83 8.90 6.21
N ILE A 205 -10.42 8.51 5.01
CA ILE A 205 -10.84 9.13 3.75
C ILE A 205 -11.44 8.02 2.90
N ASP A 206 -12.75 8.10 2.68
CA ASP A 206 -13.54 7.16 1.91
C ASP A 206 -14.01 7.82 0.61
N LEU A 207 -13.93 7.08 -0.50
CA LEU A 207 -14.63 7.47 -1.72
C LEU A 207 -16.14 7.31 -1.51
N GLU A 208 -16.92 8.32 -1.88
CA GLU A 208 -18.38 8.22 -1.81
C GLU A 208 -18.91 6.99 -2.53
N ALA A 209 -20.04 6.45 -2.08
CA ALA A 209 -20.58 5.18 -2.58
C ALA A 209 -20.76 5.15 -4.12
N ASP A 210 -21.14 6.28 -4.71
CA ASP A 210 -21.40 6.42 -6.14
C ASP A 210 -20.11 6.63 -6.97
N GLU A 211 -18.97 6.87 -6.32
CA GLU A 211 -17.70 7.08 -7.01
C GLU A 211 -17.17 5.77 -7.60
N GLN A 212 -17.34 5.58 -8.91
CA GLN A 212 -16.85 4.41 -9.61
C GLN A 212 -15.59 4.69 -10.42
N ASN A 213 -14.83 3.62 -10.69
CA ASN A 213 -13.63 3.64 -11.52
C ASN A 213 -12.55 4.60 -11.02
N VAL A 214 -12.43 4.63 -9.70
CA VAL A 214 -11.48 5.42 -8.94
C VAL A 214 -11.10 4.64 -7.67
N GLY A 215 -9.86 4.82 -7.24
CA GLY A 215 -9.28 4.17 -6.06
C GLY A 215 -8.35 5.12 -5.32
N LEU A 216 -7.99 4.71 -4.11
CA LEU A 216 -7.09 5.40 -3.21
C LEU A 216 -5.92 4.51 -2.86
N THR A 217 -4.75 5.12 -2.70
CA THR A 217 -3.55 4.48 -2.17
C THR A 217 -2.71 5.50 -1.41
N VAL A 218 -1.85 5.03 -0.50
CA VAL A 218 -0.79 5.85 0.10
C VAL A 218 0.53 5.28 -0.40
N ASN A 219 1.16 6.00 -1.33
CA ASN A 219 2.36 5.53 -2.01
C ASN A 219 3.24 6.71 -2.44
N GLU A 220 4.31 6.46 -3.18
CA GLU A 220 5.13 7.51 -3.78
C GLU A 220 4.39 8.16 -4.95
N TYR A 221 4.25 9.48 -4.89
CA TYR A 221 3.77 10.24 -6.03
C TYR A 221 4.97 10.63 -6.91
N GLU A 222 5.44 9.66 -7.69
CA GLU A 222 6.48 9.84 -8.71
C GLU A 222 5.82 9.81 -10.10
N THR A 223 6.27 10.68 -10.99
CA THR A 223 5.61 10.90 -12.28
C THR A 223 5.73 9.70 -13.22
N LEU A 224 6.91 9.07 -13.32
CA LEU A 224 7.13 7.89 -14.16
C LEU A 224 6.31 6.69 -13.67
N LEU A 225 6.26 6.45 -12.36
CA LEU A 225 5.44 5.41 -11.75
C LEU A 225 3.95 5.68 -11.98
N MET A 226 3.46 6.89 -11.65
CA MET A 226 2.03 7.18 -11.68
C MET A 226 1.48 7.36 -13.10
N LYS A 227 2.19 8.13 -13.95
CA LYS A 227 1.70 8.50 -15.29
C LYS A 227 2.10 7.53 -16.39
N HIS A 228 3.06 6.64 -16.14
CA HIS A 228 3.47 5.65 -17.12
C HIS A 228 3.21 4.24 -16.62
N ASP A 229 3.94 3.74 -15.61
CA ASP A 229 3.87 2.32 -15.25
C ASP A 229 2.47 1.94 -14.74
N LEU A 230 1.94 2.64 -13.73
CA LEU A 230 0.59 2.39 -13.21
C LEU A 230 -0.50 2.71 -14.24
N ALA A 231 -0.35 3.79 -15.00
CA ALA A 231 -1.30 4.17 -16.03
C ALA A 231 -1.40 3.10 -17.14
N GLU A 232 -0.28 2.49 -17.53
CA GLU A 232 -0.25 1.41 -18.52
C GLU A 232 -0.92 0.14 -17.98
N VAL A 233 -0.69 -0.20 -16.70
CA VAL A 233 -1.38 -1.30 -16.01
C VAL A 233 -2.89 -1.10 -16.01
N LEU A 234 -3.36 0.11 -15.68
CA LEU A 234 -4.79 0.45 -15.68
C LEU A 234 -5.39 0.44 -17.08
N HIS A 235 -4.62 0.83 -18.09
CA HIS A 235 -5.08 0.88 -19.47
C HIS A 235 -5.25 -0.52 -20.06
N ASN A 236 -4.24 -1.38 -19.93
CA ASN A 236 -4.28 -2.75 -20.45
C ASN A 236 -3.32 -3.67 -19.68
N PRO A 237 -3.81 -4.34 -18.61
CA PRO A 237 -2.96 -5.15 -17.75
C PRO A 237 -2.35 -6.35 -18.48
N LEU A 238 -3.10 -7.01 -19.37
CA LEU A 238 -2.60 -8.17 -20.11
C LEU A 238 -1.48 -7.79 -21.09
N LYS A 239 -1.63 -6.65 -21.77
CA LYS A 239 -0.60 -6.11 -22.67
C LYS A 239 0.65 -5.71 -21.88
N PHE A 240 0.47 -5.02 -20.75
CA PHE A 240 1.56 -4.66 -19.85
C PHE A 240 2.37 -5.90 -19.46
N MET A 241 1.69 -6.94 -18.98
CA MET A 241 2.34 -8.21 -18.60
C MET A 241 3.03 -8.91 -19.77
N ALA A 242 2.42 -8.93 -20.96
CA ALA A 242 3.06 -9.53 -22.14
C ALA A 242 4.33 -8.76 -22.57
N GLN A 243 4.36 -7.44 -22.41
CA GLN A 243 5.54 -6.63 -22.70
C GLN A 243 6.62 -6.83 -21.63
N LYS A 244 6.27 -6.66 -20.36
CA LYS A 244 7.18 -6.77 -19.21
C LYS A 244 7.74 -8.19 -19.05
N GLY A 245 6.92 -9.21 -19.28
CA GLY A 245 7.34 -10.61 -19.29
C GLY A 245 8.37 -10.93 -20.37
N LYS A 246 8.24 -10.36 -21.58
CA LYS A 246 9.26 -10.52 -22.64
C LYS A 246 10.61 -9.93 -22.24
N HIS A 247 10.61 -8.78 -21.56
CA HIS A 247 11.84 -8.14 -21.08
C HIS A 247 12.49 -8.91 -19.94
N ALA A 248 11.71 -9.42 -18.99
CA ALA A 248 12.22 -10.26 -17.91
C ALA A 248 12.88 -11.55 -18.45
N LEU A 249 12.31 -12.17 -19.49
CA LEU A 249 12.89 -13.38 -20.13
C LEU A 249 14.22 -13.11 -20.84
N ALA A 250 14.51 -11.86 -21.23
CA ALA A 250 15.78 -11.47 -21.81
C ALA A 250 16.91 -11.38 -20.75
N ALA A 251 16.57 -11.41 -19.46
CA ALA A 251 17.49 -11.47 -18.32
C ALA A 251 17.25 -12.73 -17.46
N PRO A 252 17.50 -13.94 -17.99
CA PRO A 252 17.08 -15.22 -17.40
C PRO A 252 17.78 -15.60 -16.07
N GLN A 253 18.81 -14.85 -15.66
CA GLN A 253 19.65 -15.17 -14.49
C GLN A 253 18.98 -14.82 -13.15
N LEU A 254 17.86 -14.08 -13.18
CA LEU A 254 17.16 -13.57 -11.99
C LEU A 254 15.77 -14.21 -11.80
N ILE A 255 15.39 -15.10 -12.72
CA ILE A 255 14.14 -15.87 -12.67
C ILE A 255 14.46 -17.22 -12.03
N PRO A 256 13.75 -17.67 -10.96
CA PRO A 256 13.92 -19.01 -10.42
C PRO A 256 13.84 -20.05 -11.55
N GLY A 257 14.82 -20.95 -11.63
CA GLY A 257 15.23 -21.71 -12.83
C GLY A 257 14.22 -22.66 -13.49
N LYS A 258 12.90 -22.53 -13.24
CA LYS A 258 11.85 -23.37 -13.82
C LYS A 258 10.73 -22.60 -14.54
N THR A 259 10.86 -21.29 -14.76
CA THR A 259 9.77 -20.45 -15.31
C THR A 259 9.92 -20.06 -16.79
N LEU A 260 11.02 -20.48 -17.44
CA LEU A 260 11.43 -20.01 -18.78
C LEU A 260 10.54 -20.47 -19.96
N ASN A 261 9.77 -21.55 -19.82
CA ASN A 261 9.05 -22.15 -20.96
C ASN A 261 7.61 -21.65 -21.16
N TYR A 262 7.06 -20.80 -20.28
CA TYR A 262 5.60 -20.67 -20.16
C TYR A 262 5.00 -19.32 -20.57
N ALA A 263 5.81 -18.28 -20.65
CA ALA A 263 5.31 -16.91 -20.81
C ALA A 263 4.73 -16.59 -22.21
N LYS A 264 4.73 -17.55 -23.15
CA LYS A 264 4.51 -17.17 -24.56
C LYS A 264 3.05 -16.97 -24.93
N TYR A 265 2.07 -17.74 -24.44
CA TYR A 265 0.70 -17.61 -25.00
C TYR A 265 -0.52 -17.92 -24.13
N ASP A 266 -0.43 -18.21 -22.83
CA ASP A 266 -1.67 -18.37 -22.05
C ASP A 266 -1.51 -18.01 -20.57
N LEU A 267 -2.04 -16.85 -20.24
CA LEU A 267 -2.07 -16.28 -18.90
C LEU A 267 -2.90 -17.10 -17.91
N VAL A 268 -3.92 -17.79 -18.42
CA VAL A 268 -4.75 -18.69 -17.61
C VAL A 268 -3.94 -19.93 -17.25
N HIS A 269 -3.16 -20.48 -18.18
CA HIS A 269 -2.30 -21.63 -17.90
C HIS A 269 -1.10 -21.29 -17.02
N VAL A 270 -0.47 -20.12 -17.21
CA VAL A 270 0.60 -19.64 -16.32
C VAL A 270 0.08 -19.54 -14.89
N PHE A 271 -1.08 -18.91 -14.68
CA PHE A 271 -1.68 -18.79 -13.36
C PHE A 271 -2.11 -20.15 -12.78
N ASN A 272 -2.79 -21.00 -13.55
CA ASN A 272 -3.27 -22.30 -13.09
C ASN A 272 -2.11 -23.25 -12.71
N GLU A 273 -1.08 -23.36 -13.54
CA GLU A 273 0.04 -24.28 -13.30
C GLU A 273 0.97 -23.81 -12.17
N LEU A 274 1.04 -22.49 -11.94
CA LEU A 274 1.72 -21.92 -10.78
C LEU A 274 0.96 -22.27 -9.48
N MET A 275 -0.36 -22.19 -9.49
CA MET A 275 -1.18 -22.47 -8.32
C MET A 275 -1.23 -23.97 -7.97
N ASP A 276 -1.21 -24.85 -8.97
CA ASP A 276 -1.05 -26.30 -8.79
C ASP A 276 0.28 -26.65 -8.11
N LYS A 277 1.35 -25.92 -8.44
CA LYS A 277 2.68 -26.08 -7.80
C LYS A 277 2.75 -25.54 -6.37
N PHE A 278 1.92 -24.57 -6.01
CA PHE A 278 1.82 -24.03 -4.65
C PHE A 278 0.80 -24.79 -3.77
N GLY A 279 0.20 -25.88 -4.26
CA GLY A 279 -0.75 -26.70 -3.50
C GLY A 279 -2.01 -25.93 -3.08
N VAL A 280 -2.35 -24.88 -3.81
CA VAL A 280 -3.47 -24.02 -3.47
C VAL A 280 -4.76 -24.70 -3.93
N SER A 281 -5.73 -24.85 -3.04
CA SER A 281 -7.03 -25.44 -3.36
C SER A 281 -7.69 -24.75 -4.57
N GLU A 282 -8.22 -25.54 -5.52
CA GLU A 282 -8.97 -25.08 -6.71
C GLU A 282 -9.99 -23.98 -6.38
N THR A 283 -10.62 -24.01 -5.20
CA THR A 283 -11.62 -23.02 -4.76
C THR A 283 -11.08 -21.61 -4.53
N VAL A 284 -9.81 -21.47 -4.12
CA VAL A 284 -9.16 -20.16 -3.93
C VAL A 284 -8.62 -19.65 -5.25
N ILE A 285 -8.12 -20.56 -6.09
CA ILE A 285 -7.76 -20.28 -7.48
C ILE A 285 -8.96 -19.74 -8.23
N GLU A 286 -10.10 -20.45 -8.27
CA GLU A 286 -11.31 -20.00 -8.95
C GLU A 286 -11.80 -18.63 -8.47
N LYS A 287 -11.68 -18.35 -7.16
CA LYS A 287 -12.06 -17.05 -6.61
C LYS A 287 -11.13 -15.92 -7.09
N PHE A 288 -9.82 -16.15 -7.14
CA PHE A 288 -8.87 -15.17 -7.68
C PHE A 288 -8.93 -15.09 -9.22
N LEU A 289 -8.99 -16.21 -9.93
CA LEU A 289 -9.20 -16.28 -11.37
C LEU A 289 -10.49 -15.55 -11.79
N SER A 290 -11.56 -15.61 -10.98
CA SER A 290 -12.79 -14.86 -11.23
C SER A 290 -12.63 -13.34 -11.08
N ILE A 291 -11.70 -12.89 -10.22
CA ILE A 291 -11.26 -11.49 -10.12
C ILE A 291 -10.51 -11.08 -11.40
N PHE A 292 -9.64 -11.96 -11.90
CA PHE A 292 -8.78 -11.69 -13.05
C PHE A 292 -9.47 -11.83 -14.43
N LEU A 293 -10.42 -12.74 -14.59
CA LEU A 293 -10.97 -13.11 -15.92
C LEU A 293 -12.31 -12.48 -16.28
N ARG A 294 -13.06 -11.94 -15.32
CA ARG A 294 -14.44 -11.47 -15.56
C ARG A 294 -14.61 -9.96 -15.52
N LEU A 295 -13.56 -9.20 -15.20
CA LEU A 295 -13.75 -7.88 -14.61
C LEU A 295 -12.92 -6.78 -15.30
N PRO A 296 -13.47 -5.56 -15.43
CA PRO A 296 -12.74 -4.40 -15.97
C PRO A 296 -11.53 -4.06 -15.09
N ALA A 297 -10.49 -3.42 -15.64
CA ALA A 297 -9.21 -3.09 -14.98
C ALA A 297 -9.34 -2.58 -13.52
N SER A 298 -10.46 -1.92 -13.19
CA SER A 298 -10.95 -1.59 -11.84
C SER A 298 -10.93 -2.70 -10.78
N ARG A 299 -11.00 -3.97 -11.19
CA ARG A 299 -10.99 -5.14 -10.30
C ARG A 299 -9.76 -6.02 -10.53
N PHE A 300 -8.95 -5.74 -11.56
CA PHE A 300 -7.64 -6.36 -11.76
C PHE A 300 -6.66 -5.94 -10.65
N LEU A 301 -6.76 -4.68 -10.23
CA LEU A 301 -6.08 -4.14 -9.07
C LEU A 301 -7.03 -4.19 -7.87
N SER A 302 -6.56 -4.65 -6.71
CA SER A 302 -7.32 -4.57 -5.45
C SER A 302 -7.30 -3.13 -4.88
N MET A 303 -7.56 -2.14 -5.75
CA MET A 303 -7.55 -0.73 -5.41
C MET A 303 -8.55 -0.47 -4.29
N LYS A 304 -8.06 0.20 -3.25
CA LYS A 304 -8.89 0.49 -2.09
C LYS A 304 -9.78 1.68 -2.39
N ARG A 305 -10.95 1.68 -1.77
CA ARG A 305 -11.87 2.83 -1.77
C ARG A 305 -11.69 3.72 -0.55
N HIS A 306 -10.78 3.33 0.33
CA HIS A 306 -10.61 3.88 1.66
C HIS A 306 -9.13 3.84 2.03
N ILE A 307 -8.64 4.92 2.61
CA ILE A 307 -7.34 5.00 3.28
C ILE A 307 -7.54 5.55 4.69
N SER A 308 -6.71 5.07 5.61
CA SER A 308 -6.58 5.63 6.96
C SER A 308 -5.23 6.29 7.10
N LEU A 309 -5.19 7.42 7.80
CA LEU A 309 -3.97 8.15 8.11
C LEU A 309 -3.88 8.29 9.63
N LEU A 310 -2.73 7.94 10.20
CA LEU A 310 -2.49 8.08 11.63
C LEU A 310 -2.44 9.57 11.99
N VAL A 311 -3.11 9.93 13.08
CA VAL A 311 -2.86 11.19 13.79
C VAL A 311 -2.07 10.87 15.04
N SER A 312 -0.90 11.48 15.16
CA SER A 312 0.03 11.29 16.27
C SER A 312 0.38 12.65 16.87
N GLN A 313 0.70 12.67 18.15
CA GLN A 313 1.05 13.90 18.86
C GLN A 313 2.43 14.38 18.43
N ASN A 314 2.51 15.62 17.96
CA ASN A 314 3.78 16.27 17.68
C ASN A 314 4.46 16.64 19.02
N SER A 315 5.67 16.14 19.25
CA SER A 315 6.40 16.35 20.51
C SER A 315 6.81 17.80 20.79
N GLU A 316 6.91 18.64 19.75
CA GLU A 316 7.33 20.05 19.88
C GLU A 316 6.14 20.97 20.17
N THR A 317 5.01 20.71 19.52
CA THR A 317 3.83 21.59 19.59
C THR A 317 2.74 21.08 20.50
N GLY A 318 2.74 19.79 20.85
CA GLY A 318 1.73 19.11 21.65
C GLY A 318 0.43 18.79 20.91
N TYR A 319 0.23 19.29 19.70
CA TYR A 319 -0.96 19.04 18.88
C TYR A 319 -0.82 17.76 18.05
N GLY A 320 -1.96 17.11 17.74
CA GLY A 320 -1.99 16.03 16.78
C GLY A 320 -1.71 16.50 15.35
N GLU A 321 -0.94 15.70 14.63
CA GLU A 321 -0.65 15.90 13.21
C GLU A 321 -0.89 14.60 12.42
N ILE A 322 -1.30 14.74 11.16
CA ILE A 322 -1.40 13.61 10.25
C ILE A 322 0.02 13.19 9.86
N VAL A 323 0.42 11.96 10.21
CA VAL A 323 1.77 11.46 9.96
C VAL A 323 1.83 10.45 8.82
N PHE A 324 2.87 10.56 8.00
CA PHE A 324 3.21 9.60 6.95
C PHE A 324 4.70 9.72 6.61
N GLY A 325 5.22 8.74 5.88
CA GLY A 325 6.63 8.67 5.53
C GLY A 325 7.05 9.78 4.59
N LYS A 326 8.35 10.10 4.58
CA LYS A 326 8.95 11.17 3.75
C LYS A 326 8.52 11.14 2.28
N TYR A 327 8.38 9.94 1.71
CA TYR A 327 8.01 9.72 0.31
C TYR A 327 6.55 9.32 0.12
N GLN A 328 5.82 9.06 1.21
CA GLN A 328 4.42 8.70 1.11
C GLN A 328 3.58 9.93 0.79
N SER A 329 2.56 9.70 -0.03
CA SER A 329 1.52 10.67 -0.33
C SER A 329 0.21 9.92 -0.49
N PRO A 330 -0.91 10.43 0.04
CA PRO A 330 -2.22 9.96 -0.33
C PRO A 330 -2.53 10.32 -1.79
N ILE A 331 -2.92 9.33 -2.59
CA ILE A 331 -3.08 9.46 -4.04
C ILE A 331 -4.47 8.94 -4.43
N LEU A 332 -5.18 9.77 -5.17
CA LEU A 332 -6.36 9.38 -5.93
C LEU A 332 -5.92 8.86 -7.29
N VAL A 333 -6.40 7.69 -7.68
CA VAL A 333 -6.13 7.10 -8.99
C VAL A 333 -7.47 6.89 -9.69
N GLN A 334 -7.71 7.58 -10.80
CA GLN A 334 -8.88 7.37 -11.64
C GLN A 334 -8.49 6.64 -12.93
N TRP A 335 -9.37 5.78 -13.41
CA TRP A 335 -9.24 5.11 -14.72
C TRP A 335 -10.51 5.23 -15.57
N GLN A 336 -11.43 6.10 -15.15
CA GLN A 336 -12.47 6.66 -15.99
C GLN A 336 -12.70 8.13 -15.64
N ARG A 337 -13.13 8.91 -16.62
CA ARG A 337 -13.48 10.33 -16.45
C ARG A 337 -14.59 10.51 -15.41
N ALA A 338 -14.40 11.43 -14.47
CA ALA A 338 -15.45 11.88 -13.58
C ALA A 338 -16.51 12.70 -14.34
N PRO A 339 -17.83 12.45 -14.20
CA PRO A 339 -18.88 13.16 -14.93
C PRO A 339 -18.82 14.69 -14.79
N LYS A 340 -18.41 15.18 -13.61
CA LYS A 340 -18.33 16.61 -13.27
C LYS A 340 -16.90 17.12 -13.10
N GLU A 341 -15.89 16.36 -13.56
CA GLU A 341 -14.47 16.71 -13.34
C GLU A 341 -14.16 16.98 -11.86
N THR A 342 -14.88 16.28 -10.99
CA THR A 342 -14.78 16.38 -9.53
C THR A 342 -15.04 14.99 -8.96
N ARG A 343 -14.26 14.62 -7.94
CA ARG A 343 -14.45 13.39 -7.16
C ARG A 343 -14.74 13.75 -5.72
N TYR A 344 -15.63 13.01 -5.08
CA TYR A 344 -16.10 13.28 -3.73
C TYR A 344 -15.65 12.23 -2.71
N PHE A 345 -15.47 12.70 -1.47
CA PHE A 345 -14.97 11.92 -0.36
C PHE A 345 -15.80 12.17 0.90
N ASP A 346 -16.03 11.09 1.64
CA ASP A 346 -16.43 11.16 3.03
C ASP A 346 -15.17 11.12 3.91
N VAL A 347 -15.02 12.12 4.78
CA VAL A 347 -13.90 12.25 5.70
C VAL A 347 -14.40 12.08 7.12
N LYS A 348 -13.69 11.27 7.90
CA LYS A 348 -13.99 11.01 9.30
C LYS A 348 -12.73 11.16 10.14
N VAL A 349 -12.78 12.03 11.14
CA VAL A 349 -11.70 12.17 12.13
C VAL A 349 -12.14 11.53 13.43
N SER A 350 -11.28 10.67 13.96
CA SER A 350 -11.56 9.90 15.17
C SER A 350 -10.45 10.07 16.20
N LYS A 351 -10.84 10.29 17.45
CA LYS A 351 -9.97 10.33 18.61
C LYS A 351 -9.90 8.94 19.24
N PHE A 352 -8.71 8.55 19.69
CA PHE A 352 -8.52 7.32 20.45
C PHE A 352 -8.42 7.62 21.95
N ASN A 353 -9.02 6.76 22.77
CA ASN A 353 -9.03 6.85 24.23
C ASN A 353 -8.64 5.53 24.90
#